data_AF-A0A820LL60-F1
#
_entry.id   AF-A0A820LL60-F1
#
_cell.length_a   1.000
_cell.length_b   1.000
_cell.length_c   1.000
_cell.angle_alpha   90.00
_cell.angle_beta   90.00
_cell.angle_gamma   90.00
#
_symmetry.space_group_name_H-M   'P 1'
#
loop_
_entity.id
_entity.type
_entity.pdbx_description
1 polymer ?
#
loop_
_entity_poly.entity_id
_entity_poly.type
_entity_poly.pdbx_seq_one_letter_code
_entity_poly.pdbx_strand_id
1 'polypeptide(L)'
;FFTGNCVPSKENEAIKVCEMNGWCPEELSDSIDYKINENDLRKFTVFLKTMISFTLLKKNLRNIQDDTDFRCRFDGTSKTSDCPIIPISYILDRLNTNKTALLLEVKY
;
A
#
# COMPACT_ATOMS: atom_id res chain seq x y z
N PHE A 1 26.51 11.37 5.42
CA PHE A 1 27.55 11.98 6.31
C PHE A 1 27.69 13.45 5.95
N PHE A 2 27.66 14.37 6.91
CA PHE A 2 27.89 15.79 6.62
C PHE A 2 29.37 16.06 6.35
N THR A 3 29.66 16.89 5.35
CA THR A 3 31.04 17.26 4.99
C THR A 3 31.58 18.40 5.87
N GLY A 4 30.69 19.10 6.57
CA GLY A 4 31.01 20.30 7.36
C GLY A 4 30.90 21.61 6.57
N ASN A 5 30.63 21.54 5.26
CA ASN A 5 30.43 22.73 4.43
C ASN A 5 28.97 23.22 4.51
N CYS A 6 28.80 24.55 4.44
CA CYS A 6 27.50 25.20 4.36
C CYS A 6 27.36 25.84 2.96
N VAL A 7 26.42 25.32 2.17
CA VAL A 7 26.24 25.67 0.75
C VAL A 7 24.83 26.23 0.51
N PRO A 8 24.62 27.07 -0.52
CA PRO A 8 23.27 27.48 -0.93
C PRO A 8 22.42 26.24 -1.28
N SER A 9 21.15 26.25 -0.89
CA SER A 9 20.21 25.19 -1.28
C SER A 9 20.00 25.21 -2.78
N LYS A 10 19.90 24.02 -3.39
CA LYS A 10 19.57 23.87 -4.80
C LYS A 10 18.11 24.24 -5.12
N GLU A 11 17.23 24.24 -4.12
CA GLU A 11 15.81 24.60 -4.30
C GLU A 11 15.56 26.10 -4.17
N ASN A 12 16.29 26.75 -3.28
CA ASN A 12 16.16 28.18 -3.03
C ASN A 12 17.51 28.76 -2.59
N GLU A 13 18.16 29.49 -3.49
CA GLU A 13 19.50 30.06 -3.28
C GLU A 13 19.57 31.07 -2.11
N ALA A 14 18.42 31.59 -1.64
CA ALA A 14 18.35 32.46 -0.46
C ALA A 14 18.53 31.69 0.86
N ILE A 15 18.45 30.36 0.85
CA ILE A 15 18.57 29.49 2.02
C ILE A 15 19.91 28.74 1.94
N LYS A 16 20.62 28.62 3.06
CA LYS A 16 21.83 27.79 3.16
C LYS A 16 21.53 26.48 3.88
N VAL A 17 22.13 25.39 3.42
CA VAL A 17 21.96 24.03 3.95
C VAL A 17 23.33 23.40 4.23
N CYS A 18 23.34 22.35 5.06
CA CYS A 18 24.54 21.56 5.31
C CYS A 18 24.81 20.63 4.13
N GLU A 19 26.01 20.69 3.57
CA GLU A 19 26.42 19.74 2.54
C GLU A 19 26.61 18.35 3.15
N MET A 20 26.09 17.34 2.45
CA MET A 20 26.21 15.94 2.84
C MET A 20 26.68 15.08 1.67
N ASN A 21 27.45 14.05 2.02
CA ASN A 21 27.72 12.91 1.16
C ASN A 21 26.58 11.91 1.30
N GLY A 22 25.80 11.77 0.24
CA GLY A 22 24.63 10.92 0.11
C GLY A 22 24.23 10.73 -1.35
N TRP A 23 23.07 10.13 -1.59
CA TRP A 23 22.47 10.06 -2.92
C TRP A 23 21.94 11.45 -3.28
N CYS A 24 22.40 11.99 -4.41
CA CYS A 24 22.06 13.35 -4.86
C CYS A 24 21.31 13.29 -6.21
N PRO A 25 20.27 14.12 -6.43
CA PRO A 25 19.72 15.10 -5.49
C PRO A 25 19.04 14.43 -4.26
N GLU A 26 19.07 15.11 -3.11
CA GLU A 26 18.36 14.67 -1.91
C GLU A 26 16.88 14.47 -2.26
N GLU A 27 16.27 13.41 -1.76
CA GLU A 27 14.83 13.24 -1.87
C GLU A 27 14.16 14.40 -1.14
N LEU A 28 13.38 15.19 -1.89
CA LEU A 28 12.71 16.35 -1.31
C LEU A 28 11.73 15.87 -0.25
N SER A 29 11.93 16.31 0.99
CA SER A 29 10.95 16.13 2.08
C SER A 29 9.73 17.03 1.90
N ASP A 30 9.63 17.75 0.78
CA ASP A 30 8.41 18.41 0.39
C ASP A 30 7.34 17.36 0.38
N SER A 31 6.32 17.59 1.22
CA SER A 31 5.11 16.80 1.27
C SER A 31 4.61 16.67 -0.15
N ILE A 32 4.95 15.57 -0.81
CA ILE A 32 4.46 15.33 -2.14
C ILE A 32 2.96 15.23 -1.92
N ASP A 33 2.22 16.23 -2.40
CA ASP A 33 0.76 16.21 -2.45
C ASP A 33 0.36 15.22 -3.55
N TYR A 34 0.88 13.98 -3.46
CA TYR A 34 0.26 12.82 -4.05
C TYR A 34 -1.08 12.71 -3.33
N LYS A 35 -2.06 13.48 -3.81
CA LYS A 35 -3.45 13.20 -3.58
C LYS A 35 -3.72 11.88 -4.28
N ILE A 36 -3.43 10.80 -3.57
CA ILE A 36 -3.84 9.48 -3.97
C ILE A 36 -5.35 9.57 -4.10
N ASN A 37 -5.85 9.49 -5.33
CA ASN A 37 -7.26 9.57 -5.59
C ASN A 37 -7.91 8.30 -5.04
N GLU A 38 -8.61 8.42 -3.92
CA GLU A 38 -9.31 7.32 -3.27
C GLU A 38 -10.25 6.60 -4.25
N ASN A 39 -10.86 7.33 -5.18
CA ASN A 39 -11.74 6.75 -6.20
C ASN A 39 -11.00 5.81 -7.16
N ASP A 40 -9.72 6.05 -7.42
CA ASP A 40 -8.91 5.16 -8.26
C ASP A 40 -8.47 3.94 -7.46
N LEU A 41 -8.09 4.09 -6.20
CA LEU A 41 -7.80 2.96 -5.31
C LEU A 41 -8.99 2.01 -5.14
N ARG A 42 -10.20 2.56 -5.03
CA ARG A 42 -11.44 1.77 -4.88
C ARG A 42 -11.77 0.88 -6.09
N LYS A 43 -11.13 1.08 -7.24
CA LYS A 43 -11.29 0.24 -8.44
C LYS A 43 -10.44 -1.02 -8.41
N PHE A 44 -9.43 -1.08 -7.54
CA PHE A 44 -8.54 -2.24 -7.45
C PHE A 44 -9.17 -3.39 -6.65
N THR A 45 -8.67 -4.59 -6.94
CA THR A 45 -9.00 -5.82 -6.22
C THR A 45 -7.72 -6.52 -5.80
N VAL A 46 -7.73 -7.12 -4.62
CA VAL A 46 -6.68 -8.00 -4.13
C VAL A 46 -7.09 -9.45 -4.40
N PHE A 47 -6.21 -10.22 -5.02
CA PHE A 47 -6.41 -11.66 -5.18
C PHE A 47 -5.57 -12.40 -4.14
N LEU A 48 -6.25 -13.02 -3.17
CA LEU A 48 -5.61 -13.66 -2.02
C LEU A 48 -5.46 -15.16 -2.25
N LYS A 49 -4.22 -15.62 -2.45
CA LYS A 49 -3.87 -17.05 -2.54
C LYS A 49 -3.28 -17.51 -1.22
N THR A 50 -3.98 -18.37 -0.48
CA THR A 50 -3.49 -18.92 0.79
C THR A 50 -3.40 -20.44 0.74
N MET A 51 -2.38 -20.97 1.42
CA MET A 51 -2.17 -22.40 1.62
C MET A 51 -1.84 -22.65 3.09
N ILE A 52 -2.47 -23.65 3.68
CA ILE A 52 -2.24 -24.11 5.04
C ILE A 52 -1.75 -25.55 4.97
N SER A 53 -0.62 -25.85 5.61
CA SER A 53 -0.02 -27.19 5.65
C SER A 53 -0.10 -27.78 7.06
N PHE A 54 -0.73 -28.93 7.19
CA PHE A 54 -0.77 -29.74 8.40
C PHE A 54 0.26 -30.87 8.29
N THR A 55 1.50 -30.59 8.71
CA THR A 55 2.65 -31.48 8.56
C THR A 55 2.43 -32.85 9.21
N LEU A 56 1.91 -32.88 10.45
CA LEU A 56 1.63 -34.13 11.16
C LEU A 56 0.57 -35.00 10.45
N LEU A 57 -0.39 -34.36 9.78
CA LEU A 57 -1.45 -35.04 9.03
C LEU A 57 -1.09 -35.28 7.56
N LYS A 58 0.08 -34.80 7.11
CA LYS A 58 0.50 -34.79 5.70
C LYS A 58 -0.59 -34.25 4.77
N LYS A 59 -1.33 -33.23 5.22
CA LYS A 59 -2.43 -32.62 4.45
C LYS A 59 -2.14 -31.16 4.16
N ASN A 60 -2.42 -30.75 2.92
CA ASN A 60 -2.37 -29.36 2.49
C ASN A 60 -3.77 -28.91 2.12
N LEU A 61 -4.17 -27.73 2.60
CA LEU A 61 -5.42 -27.08 2.23
C LEU A 61 -5.11 -25.76 1.56
N ARG A 62 -5.95 -25.37 0.60
CA ARG A 62 -5.87 -24.11 -0.12
C ARG A 62 -7.26 -23.47 -0.15
N ASN A 63 -7.31 -22.15 -0.21
CA ASN A 63 -8.58 -21.42 -0.28
C ASN A 63 -9.21 -21.42 -1.69
N ILE A 64 -8.45 -21.81 -2.71
CA ILE A 64 -8.89 -21.85 -4.11
C ILE A 64 -9.14 -23.31 -4.49
N GLN A 65 -10.38 -23.63 -4.83
CA GLN A 65 -10.79 -24.92 -5.39
C GLN A 65 -10.67 -24.93 -6.91
N ASP A 66 -10.66 -26.12 -7.52
CA ASP A 66 -10.50 -26.25 -8.98
C ASP A 66 -11.67 -25.64 -9.77
N ASP A 67 -12.84 -25.53 -9.16
CA ASP A 67 -14.06 -24.93 -9.71
C ASP A 67 -14.28 -23.47 -9.29
N THR A 68 -13.26 -22.81 -8.72
CA THR A 68 -13.38 -21.42 -8.26
C THR A 68 -13.72 -20.48 -9.42
N ASP A 69 -14.82 -19.75 -9.29
CA ASP A 69 -15.17 -18.68 -10.23
C ASP A 69 -14.33 -17.41 -9.96
N PHE A 70 -13.36 -17.12 -10.82
CA PHE A 70 -12.54 -15.90 -10.73
C PHE A 70 -13.25 -14.62 -11.19
N ARG A 71 -14.52 -14.69 -11.61
CA ARG A 71 -15.35 -13.51 -11.85
C ARG A 71 -16.05 -13.03 -10.58
N CYS A 72 -16.03 -13.82 -9.50
CA CYS A 72 -16.61 -13.47 -8.21
C CYS A 72 -15.96 -12.20 -7.62
N ARG A 73 -16.71 -11.49 -6.76
CA ARG A 73 -16.18 -10.40 -5.93
C ARG A 73 -16.69 -10.60 -4.50
N PHE A 74 -15.79 -10.57 -3.54
CA PHE A 74 -16.14 -10.72 -2.13
C PHE A 74 -16.97 -9.53 -1.65
N ASP A 75 -18.10 -9.80 -1.01
CA ASP A 75 -19.03 -8.81 -0.46
C ASP A 75 -19.33 -9.00 1.03
N GLY A 76 -18.72 -10.01 1.66
CA GLY A 76 -18.93 -10.32 3.08
C GLY A 76 -20.20 -11.11 3.39
N THR A 77 -20.94 -11.57 2.37
CA THR A 77 -22.08 -12.48 2.54
C THR A 77 -21.64 -13.94 2.49
N SER A 78 -22.51 -14.85 2.94
CA SER A 78 -22.26 -16.30 2.86
C SER A 78 -22.12 -16.80 1.42
N LYS A 79 -22.71 -16.11 0.43
CA LYS A 79 -22.62 -16.50 -0.98
C LYS A 79 -21.22 -16.28 -1.55
N THR A 80 -20.47 -15.31 -1.04
CA THR A 80 -19.14 -14.95 -1.54
C THR A 80 -18.03 -15.36 -0.59
N SER A 81 -18.31 -16.16 0.46
CA SER A 81 -17.33 -16.54 1.48
C SER A 81 -16.06 -17.17 0.93
N ASP A 82 -16.21 -17.93 -0.16
CA ASP A 82 -15.12 -18.68 -0.78
C ASP A 82 -14.45 -17.89 -1.92
N CYS A 83 -14.90 -16.65 -2.19
CA CYS A 83 -14.35 -15.80 -3.23
C CYS A 83 -13.00 -15.20 -2.79
N PRO A 84 -11.88 -15.51 -3.47
CA PRO A 84 -10.55 -15.03 -3.10
C PRO A 84 -10.25 -13.60 -3.60
N ILE A 85 -11.19 -12.95 -4.30
CA ILE A 85 -11.01 -11.64 -4.93
C ILE A 85 -11.72 -10.58 -4.09
N ILE A 86 -10.95 -9.79 -3.37
CA ILE A 86 -11.43 -8.81 -2.39
C ILE A 86 -11.30 -7.40 -2.99
N PRO A 87 -12.41 -6.66 -3.18
CA PRO A 87 -12.35 -5.27 -3.59
C PRO A 87 -11.68 -4.40 -2.52
N ILE A 88 -10.79 -3.48 -2.92
CA ILE A 88 -10.20 -2.50 -1.99
C ILE A 88 -11.30 -1.64 -1.35
N SER A 89 -12.36 -1.32 -2.10
CA SER A 89 -13.53 -0.60 -1.58
C SER A 89 -14.15 -1.31 -0.36
N TYR A 90 -14.35 -2.63 -0.43
CA TYR A 90 -14.88 -3.41 0.68
C TYR A 90 -14.01 -3.30 1.94
N ILE A 91 -12.68 -3.38 1.78
CA ILE A 91 -11.73 -3.26 2.90
C ILE A 91 -11.81 -1.86 3.50
N LEU A 92 -11.77 -0.81 2.67
CA LEU A 92 -11.83 0.58 3.13
C LEU A 92 -13.14 0.92 3.84
N ASP A 93 -14.26 0.36 3.37
CA ASP A 93 -15.57 0.59 3.99
C ASP A 93 -15.72 -0.14 5.33
N ARG A 94 -14.98 -1.24 5.54
CA ARG A 94 -14.93 -1.96 6.82
C ARG A 94 -14.04 -1.32 7.88
N LEU A 95 -12.99 -0.60 7.49
CA LEU A 95 -11.97 -0.10 8.43
C LEU A 95 -12.39 1.14 9.25
N ASN A 96 -13.59 1.70 9.04
CA ASN A 96 -14.18 2.86 9.76
C ASN A 96 -13.17 3.96 10.19
N THR A 97 -12.15 4.19 9.38
CA THR A 97 -11.06 5.12 9.64
C THR A 97 -11.32 6.40 8.87
N ASN A 98 -10.86 7.54 9.36
CA ASN A 98 -10.88 8.78 8.60
C ASN A 98 -10.05 8.55 7.31
N LYS A 99 -10.75 8.31 6.21
CA LYS A 99 -10.25 7.76 4.93
C LYS A 99 -9.10 8.58 4.33
N THR A 100 -9.02 9.85 4.66
CA THR A 100 -7.98 10.79 4.24
C THR A 100 -6.65 10.61 4.98
N ALA A 101 -6.64 10.15 6.24
CA ALA A 101 -5.41 10.06 7.04
C ALA A 101 -4.48 8.93 6.57
N LEU A 102 -5.02 7.75 6.23
CA LEU A 102 -4.25 6.60 5.77
C LEU A 102 -3.55 6.82 4.42
N LEU A 103 -4.10 7.69 3.56
CA LEU A 103 -3.50 8.03 2.27
C LEU A 103 -2.41 9.09 2.36
N LEU A 104 -2.40 9.88 3.45
CA LEU A 104 -1.46 10.98 3.69
C LEU A 104 -0.29 10.58 4.60
N GLU A 105 -0.33 9.38 5.20
CA GLU A 105 0.74 8.86 6.06
C GLU A 105 1.84 8.09 5.31
N VAL A 106 1.75 7.97 3.99
CA VAL A 106 2.89 7.55 3.15
C VAL A 106 3.86 8.74 3.05
N LYS A 107 4.48 9.09 4.17
CA LYS A 107 5.61 10.03 4.23
C LYS A 107 6.88 9.24 3.95
N TYR A 108 7.52 9.56 2.83
CA TYR A 108 8.89 9.16 2.55
C TYR A 108 9.84 10.06 3.34
#